data_AF-A0A5K1CVA7-F1
#
_entry.id   AF-A0A5K1CVA7-F1
#
_cell.length_a   1.000
_cell.length_b   1.000
_cell.length_c   1.000
_cell.angle_alpha   90.00
_cell.angle_beta   90.00
_cell.angle_gamma   90.00
#
_symmetry.space_group_name_H-M   'P 1'
#
loop_
_entity.id
_entity.type
_entity.pdbx_description
1 polymer ?
#
loop_
_entity_poly.entity_id
_entity_poly.type
_entity_poly.pdbx_seq_one_letter_code
_entity_poly.pdbx_strand_id
1 'polypeptide(L)' 'EAAAVVQPSSKREGFSAIPEKTWDDVGGMHSLRRDFELYIVGRIKHPEDYE' A
#
# COMPACT_ATOMS: atom_id res chain seq x y z
N GLU A 1 -10.60 -25.52 -6.04
CA GLU A 1 -10.80 -25.25 -7.49
C GLU A 1 -10.99 -23.77 -7.87
N ALA A 2 -11.29 -22.84 -6.96
CA ALA A 2 -11.54 -21.42 -7.33
C ALA A 2 -10.30 -20.63 -7.81
N ALA A 3 -9.08 -20.99 -7.39
CA ALA A 3 -7.85 -20.28 -7.76
C ALA A 3 -7.37 -20.52 -9.20
N ALA A 4 -7.95 -21.50 -9.91
CA ALA A 4 -7.60 -21.80 -11.30
C ALA A 4 -8.38 -20.93 -12.31
N VAL A 5 -9.52 -20.35 -11.90
CA VAL A 5 -10.43 -19.59 -12.78
C VAL A 5 -10.20 -18.08 -12.66
N VAL A 6 -9.69 -17.61 -11.52
CA VAL A 6 -9.49 -16.20 -11.25
C VAL A 6 -8.00 -15.88 -11.28
N GLN A 7 -7.60 -14.93 -12.13
CA GLN A 7 -6.25 -14.39 -12.12
C GLN A 7 -5.95 -13.85 -10.71
N PRO A 8 -4.87 -14.30 -10.05
CA PRO A 8 -4.48 -13.78 -8.75
C PRO A 8 -4.32 -12.27 -8.80
N SER A 9 -4.85 -11.54 -7.80
CA SER A 9 -4.79 -10.07 -7.76
C SER A 9 -3.35 -9.55 -7.90
N SER A 10 -2.39 -10.23 -7.26
CA SER A 10 -0.96 -9.92 -7.37
C SER A 10 -0.42 -9.96 -8.81
N LYS A 11 -1.02 -10.78 -9.67
CA LYS A 11 -0.65 -10.92 -11.08
C LYS A 11 -1.53 -10.10 -12.02
N ARG A 12 -2.54 -9.40 -11.50
CA ARG A 12 -3.44 -8.54 -12.28
C ARG A 12 -2.70 -7.26 -12.67
N GLU A 13 -2.83 -6.88 -13.93
CA GLU A 13 -2.30 -5.62 -14.43
C GLU A 13 -2.85 -4.45 -13.58
N GLY A 14 -1.96 -3.55 -13.14
CA GLY A 14 -2.31 -2.45 -12.23
C GLY A 14 -2.15 -2.73 -10.74
N PHE A 15 -2.08 -3.99 -10.28
CA PHE A 15 -1.91 -4.29 -8.84
C PHE A 15 -0.51 -3.93 -8.32
N SER A 16 0.49 -4.08 -9.19
CA SER A 16 1.89 -3.71 -8.89
C SER A 16 2.33 -2.43 -9.61
N ALA A 17 1.41 -1.74 -10.29
CA ALA A 17 1.75 -0.49 -10.96
C ALA A 17 2.04 0.57 -9.90
N ILE A 18 3.25 1.12 -9.93
CA ILE A 18 3.58 2.29 -9.10
C ILE A 18 2.80 3.46 -9.69
N PRO A 19 1.90 4.10 -8.94
CA PRO A 19 1.17 5.25 -9.44
C PRO A 19 2.12 6.42 -9.67
N GLU A 20 1.91 7.17 -10.76
CA GLU A 20 2.64 8.42 -11.01
C GLU A 20 2.21 9.56 -10.06
N LYS A 21 1.05 9.39 -9.41
CA LYS A 21 0.47 10.36 -8.49
C LYS A 21 1.04 10.21 -7.09
N THR A 22 1.30 11.36 -6.49
CA THR A 22 1.77 11.49 -5.12
C THR A 22 0.62 11.80 -4.19
N TRP A 23 0.86 11.69 -2.89
CA TRP A 23 -0.10 12.13 -1.87
C TRP A 23 -0.42 13.63 -1.95
N ASP A 24 0.49 14.43 -2.52
CA ASP A 24 0.29 15.87 -2.70
C ASP A 24 -0.77 16.15 -3.77
N ASP A 25 -0.96 15.23 -4.74
CA ASP A 25 -2.00 15.32 -5.76
C ASP A 25 -3.41 14.99 -5.23
N VAL A 26 -3.52 14.21 -4.15
CA VAL A 26 -4.82 13.79 -3.58
C VAL A 26 -5.40 14.86 -2.65
N GLY A 27 -4.55 15.50 -1.84
CA GLY A 27 -4.95 16.53 -0.88
C GLY A 27 -5.83 16.03 0.29
N GLY A 28 -5.88 16.79 1.39
CA GLY A 28 -6.89 16.62 2.46
C GLY A 28 -6.80 15.37 3.35
N MET A 29 -5.95 14.38 3.05
CA MET A 29 -5.88 13.09 3.79
C MET A 29 -4.70 13.00 4.76
N HIS A 30 -4.27 14.10 5.34
CA HIS A 30 -3.04 14.14 6.16
C HIS A 30 -3.14 13.29 7.43
N SER A 31 -4.31 13.22 8.07
CA SER A 31 -4.53 12.36 9.24
C SER A 31 -4.40 10.89 8.89
N LEU A 32 -5.07 10.44 7.84
CA LEU A 32 -5.01 9.05 7.39
C LEU A 32 -3.60 8.66 6.91
N ARG A 33 -2.91 9.56 6.22
CA ARG A 33 -1.50 9.36 5.83
C ARG A 33 -0.62 9.14 7.06
N ARG A 34 -0.82 9.92 8.14
CA ARG A 34 -0.09 9.75 9.39
C ARG A 34 -0.37 8.40 10.04
N ASP A 35 -1.62 7.96 10.05
CA ASP A 35 -1.99 6.65 10.61
C ASP A 35 -1.33 5.52 9.81
N PHE A 36 -1.34 5.59 8.48
CA PHE A 36 -0.64 4.60 7.65
C PHE A 36 0.87 4.62 7.85
N GLU A 37 1.48 5.79 8.00
CA GLU A 37 2.92 5.87 8.26
C GLU A 37 3.27 5.20 9.59
N LEU A 38 2.48 5.44 10.64
CA LEU A 38 2.75 4.89 11.97
C LEU A 38 2.49 3.39 12.07
N TYR A 39 1.38 2.91 11.51
CA TYR A 39 0.90 1.55 11.74
C TYR A 39 1.32 0.55 10.66
N ILE A 40 1.62 1.00 9.45
CA ILE A 40 1.94 0.11 8.32
C ILE A 40 3.33 0.41 7.78
N VAL A 41 3.54 1.61 7.24
CA VAL A 41 4.76 1.94 6.48
C VAL A 41 6.00 1.91 7.37
N GLY A 42 5.92 2.52 8.56
CA GLY A 42 7.01 2.59 9.53
C GLY A 42 7.47 1.21 9.98
N ARG A 43 6.52 0.32 10.32
CA ARG A 43 6.82 -1.06 10.71
C ARG A 43 7.49 -1.88 9.61
N ILE A 44 7.15 -1.62 8.34
CA ILE A 44 7.78 -2.29 7.20
C ILE A 44 9.19 -1.74 6.94
N LYS A 45 9.38 -0.42 7.04
CA LYS A 45 10.66 0.24 6.75
C LYS A 45 11.68 0.12 7.88
N HIS A 46 11.21 0.14 9.12
CA HIS A 46 12.01 0.19 10.35
C HIS A 46 11.54 -0.89 11.33
N PRO A 47 11.57 -2.18 10.96
CA PRO A 47 11.08 -3.25 11.84
C PRO A 47 11.72 -3.22 13.23
N GLU A 48 12.99 -2.80 13.34
CA GLU A 48 13.76 -2.68 14.58
C GLU A 48 13.17 -1.71 15.61
N ASP A 49 12.47 -0.66 15.17
CA ASP A 49 11.88 0.35 16.05
C ASP A 49 10.53 -0.11 16.64
N TYR A 50 9.99 -1.24 16.15
CA TYR A 50 8.63 -1.70 16.41
C TYR A 50 8.55 -3.17 16.89
N GLU A 51 9.68 -3.78 17.24
CA GLU A 51 9.76 -5.10 17.89
C GLU A 51 9.04 -5.15 19.25
#